data_AF-A0A1M6NMJ0-F1
#
_entry.id   AF-A0A1M6NMJ0-F1
#
_cell.length_a   1.000
_cell.length_b   1.000
_cell.length_c   1.000
_cell.angle_alpha   90.00
_cell.angle_beta   90.00
_cell.angle_gamma   90.00
#
_symmetry.space_group_name_H-M   'P 1'
#
loop_
_entity.id
_entity.type
_entity.pdbx_description
1 polymer ?
#
loop_
_entity_poly.entity_id
_entity_poly.type
_entity_poly.pdbx_seq_one_letter_code
_entity_poly.pdbx_strand_id
1 'polypeptide(L)'
;MNKLVLVFSYTSVDVTKLWDALYPLLSSSINDDQVVDVFGEEMKFMDIERNLSEESFSLKSENLSINYTRVGRYKHDAVRLKTSLLIDWGELVRDLSDVGIFTQGYLVDAEYDFWQNAVDTLQYEVAGKDFSHLPMVSNGLPKPLSRNIIDISENPGRRVLKNGYIEAIGSPMWFTDEFWRLTGSQMSKVCSVAGVRCVVEDGITVVSMLDGRVDEASNESTLKNLRCALYP
;
A
#
# COMPACT_ATOMS: atom_id res chain seq x y z
N MET A 1 -12.78 2.80 -2.29
CA MET A 1 -12.56 1.37 -1.92
C MET A 1 -11.23 1.30 -1.19
N ASN A 2 -11.16 0.59 -0.06
CA ASN A 2 -9.96 0.58 0.75
C ASN A 2 -8.85 -0.27 0.11
N LYS A 3 -7.62 0.18 0.29
CA LYS A 3 -6.39 -0.50 -0.12
C LYS A 3 -5.44 -0.56 1.07
N LEU A 4 -5.11 -1.76 1.50
CA LEU A 4 -4.04 -2.02 2.46
C LEU A 4 -2.77 -2.37 1.71
N VAL A 5 -1.65 -1.81 2.14
CA VAL A 5 -0.32 -2.20 1.68
C VAL A 5 0.53 -2.53 2.89
N LEU A 6 1.10 -3.72 2.92
CA LEU A 6 2.07 -4.18 3.91
C LEU A 6 3.41 -4.39 3.24
N VAL A 7 4.47 -4.02 3.94
CA VAL A 7 5.85 -4.12 3.48
C VAL A 7 6.65 -4.87 4.52
N PHE A 8 7.40 -5.84 4.05
CA PHE A 8 8.27 -6.70 4.84
C PHE A 8 9.69 -6.61 4.32
N SER A 9 10.66 -6.97 5.16
CA SER A 9 12.05 -7.09 4.72
C SER A 9 12.15 -8.07 3.56
N TYR A 10 13.11 -7.84 2.68
CA TYR A 10 13.31 -8.66 1.49
C TYR A 10 13.44 -10.14 1.81
N THR A 11 12.75 -11.00 1.06
CA THR A 11 12.82 -12.48 1.21
C THR A 11 12.43 -12.98 2.60
N SER A 12 11.67 -12.19 3.38
CA SER A 12 11.33 -12.55 4.76
C SER A 12 9.93 -13.12 4.93
N VAL A 13 9.05 -12.95 3.93
CA VAL A 13 7.69 -13.49 3.97
C VAL A 13 7.71 -14.99 3.73
N ASP A 14 7.13 -15.74 4.66
CA ASP A 14 6.75 -17.14 4.51
C ASP A 14 5.39 -17.20 3.78
N VAL A 15 5.40 -17.65 2.53
CA VAL A 15 4.21 -17.61 1.66
C VAL A 15 3.11 -18.55 2.15
N THR A 16 3.47 -19.68 2.76
CA THR A 16 2.49 -20.60 3.35
C THR A 16 1.80 -19.96 4.54
N LYS A 17 2.55 -19.34 5.46
CA LYS A 17 1.95 -18.60 6.58
C LYS A 17 1.10 -17.41 6.11
N LEU A 18 1.55 -16.71 5.08
CA LEU A 18 0.78 -15.64 4.46
C LEU A 18 -0.55 -16.17 3.91
N TRP A 19 -0.53 -17.31 3.23
CA TRP A 19 -1.75 -17.93 2.74
C TRP A 19 -2.68 -18.33 3.89
N ASP A 20 -2.16 -19.00 4.92
CA ASP A 20 -2.94 -19.42 6.09
C ASP A 20 -3.61 -18.24 6.80
N ALA A 21 -2.88 -17.11 6.93
CA ALA A 21 -3.42 -15.89 7.54
C ALA A 21 -4.49 -15.21 6.66
N LEU A 22 -4.39 -15.32 5.32
CA LEU A 22 -5.37 -14.75 4.40
C LEU A 22 -6.57 -15.66 4.15
N TYR A 23 -6.44 -16.97 4.36
CA TYR A 23 -7.46 -17.96 4.02
C TYR A 23 -8.82 -17.72 4.71
N PRO A 24 -8.91 -17.32 6.00
CA PRO A 24 -10.19 -17.00 6.63
C PRO A 24 -10.93 -15.86 5.94
N LEU A 25 -10.21 -14.81 5.53
CA LEU A 25 -10.78 -13.71 4.76
C LEU A 25 -11.25 -14.21 3.38
N LEU A 26 -10.41 -14.98 2.69
CA LEU A 26 -10.70 -15.47 1.35
C LEU A 26 -11.91 -16.40 1.32
N SER A 27 -11.93 -17.43 2.17
CA SER A 27 -13.03 -18.42 2.28
C SER A 27 -14.37 -17.81 2.68
N SER A 28 -14.38 -16.64 3.33
CA SER A 28 -15.62 -15.89 3.60
C SER A 28 -16.21 -15.21 2.37
N SER A 29 -15.42 -15.06 1.31
CA SER A 29 -15.74 -14.24 0.13
C SER A 29 -15.71 -15.00 -1.20
N ILE A 30 -15.09 -16.18 -1.22
CA ILE A 30 -14.86 -17.00 -2.41
C ILE A 30 -15.25 -18.44 -2.05
N ASN A 31 -16.11 -19.05 -2.87
CA ASN A 31 -16.46 -20.45 -2.68
C ASN A 31 -15.31 -21.36 -3.15
N ASP A 32 -15.12 -22.52 -2.52
CA ASP A 32 -14.02 -23.45 -2.86
C ASP A 32 -14.01 -23.90 -4.34
N ASP A 33 -15.19 -24.05 -4.92
CA ASP A 33 -15.38 -24.42 -6.34
C ASP A 33 -15.31 -23.22 -7.30
N GLN A 34 -15.19 -21.99 -6.79
CA GLN A 34 -15.09 -20.79 -7.61
C GLN A 34 -13.73 -20.75 -8.32
N VAL A 35 -13.78 -20.44 -9.61
CA VAL A 35 -12.59 -20.18 -10.41
C VAL A 35 -12.17 -18.73 -10.18
N VAL A 36 -10.91 -18.52 -9.85
CA VAL A 36 -10.29 -17.20 -9.67
C VAL A 36 -9.06 -17.06 -10.55
N ASP A 37 -8.72 -15.83 -10.89
CA ASP A 37 -7.51 -15.49 -11.62
C ASP A 37 -6.32 -15.54 -10.67
N VAL A 38 -5.37 -16.45 -10.98
CA VAL A 38 -4.09 -16.61 -10.29
C VAL A 38 -2.98 -16.51 -11.33
N PHE A 39 -2.26 -15.37 -11.32
CA PHE A 39 -1.26 -15.02 -12.34
C PHE A 39 -1.79 -14.91 -13.79
N GLY A 40 -3.06 -14.58 -13.99
CA GLY A 40 -3.70 -14.58 -15.31
C GLY A 40 -4.16 -15.96 -15.79
N GLU A 41 -4.00 -16.99 -14.95
CA GLU A 41 -4.53 -18.33 -15.19
C GLU A 41 -5.76 -18.57 -14.32
N GLU A 42 -6.77 -19.23 -14.87
CA GLU A 42 -7.99 -19.58 -14.16
C GLU A 42 -7.78 -20.87 -13.34
N MET A 43 -7.95 -20.79 -12.02
CA MET A 43 -7.78 -21.93 -11.11
C MET A 43 -8.90 -21.99 -10.08
N LYS A 44 -9.29 -23.21 -9.67
CA LYS A 44 -10.21 -23.38 -8.55
C LYS A 44 -9.57 -22.91 -7.25
N PHE A 45 -10.32 -22.21 -6.41
CA PHE A 45 -9.83 -21.67 -5.15
C PHE A 45 -9.16 -22.73 -4.25
N MET A 46 -9.75 -23.93 -4.16
CA MET A 46 -9.21 -25.06 -3.42
C MET A 46 -7.83 -25.59 -3.90
N ASP A 47 -7.43 -25.30 -5.13
CA ASP A 47 -6.17 -25.77 -5.71
C ASP A 47 -5.02 -24.75 -5.58
N ILE A 48 -5.30 -23.53 -5.09
CA ILE A 48 -4.35 -22.41 -5.09
C ILE A 48 -3.14 -22.67 -4.20
N GLU A 49 -3.36 -23.21 -2.99
CA GLU A 49 -2.31 -23.45 -2.01
C GLU A 49 -1.14 -24.26 -2.61
N ARG A 50 -1.47 -25.25 -3.46
CA ARG A 50 -0.48 -26.12 -4.13
C ARG A 50 0.32 -25.42 -5.23
N ASN A 51 -0.13 -24.24 -5.65
CA ASN A 51 0.41 -23.48 -6.78
C ASN A 51 0.93 -22.09 -6.36
N LEU A 52 1.06 -21.84 -5.06
CA LEU A 52 1.65 -20.60 -4.57
C LEU A 52 3.13 -20.52 -4.96
N SER A 53 3.55 -19.34 -5.42
CA SER A 53 4.95 -19.06 -5.70
C SER A 53 5.57 -18.24 -4.58
N GLU A 54 6.80 -18.62 -4.22
CA GLU A 54 7.64 -17.91 -3.25
C GLU A 54 7.96 -16.45 -3.64
N GLU A 55 7.89 -16.13 -4.95
CA GLU A 55 8.29 -14.82 -5.48
C GLU A 55 7.13 -13.83 -5.58
N SER A 56 5.92 -14.31 -5.85
CA SER A 56 4.74 -13.49 -5.99
C SER A 56 3.49 -14.36 -6.04
N PHE A 57 2.33 -13.81 -5.73
CA PHE A 57 1.05 -14.35 -6.21
C PHE A 57 0.04 -13.22 -6.36
N SER A 58 -0.95 -13.45 -7.21
CA SER A 58 -2.07 -12.53 -7.40
C SER A 58 -3.35 -13.35 -7.33
N LEU A 59 -4.34 -12.83 -6.63
CA LEU A 59 -5.68 -13.36 -6.59
C LEU A 59 -6.65 -12.22 -6.85
N LYS A 60 -7.65 -12.46 -7.70
CA LYS A 60 -8.69 -11.47 -7.98
C LYS A 60 -10.06 -12.13 -8.04
N SER A 61 -10.99 -11.55 -7.28
CA SER A 61 -12.43 -11.81 -7.35
C SER A 61 -13.17 -10.48 -7.59
N GLU A 62 -14.51 -10.52 -7.57
CA GLU A 62 -15.35 -9.34 -7.77
C GLU A 62 -15.09 -8.24 -6.72
N ASN A 63 -14.94 -8.64 -5.45
CA ASN A 63 -14.91 -7.73 -4.29
C ASN A 63 -13.57 -7.73 -3.55
N LEU A 64 -12.60 -8.53 -3.99
CA LEU A 64 -11.32 -8.72 -3.33
C LEU A 64 -10.21 -8.90 -4.36
N SER A 65 -9.09 -8.23 -4.14
CA SER A 65 -7.85 -8.45 -4.86
C SER A 65 -6.71 -8.49 -3.87
N ILE A 66 -5.90 -9.54 -3.98
CA ILE A 66 -4.69 -9.74 -3.18
C ILE A 66 -3.52 -9.86 -4.13
N ASN A 67 -2.43 -9.17 -3.82
CA ASN A 67 -1.18 -9.31 -4.53
C ASN A 67 -0.02 -9.37 -3.54
N TYR A 68 0.70 -10.48 -3.53
CA TYR A 68 2.01 -10.61 -2.93
C TYR A 68 3.07 -10.49 -4.02
N THR A 69 4.16 -9.76 -3.75
CA THR A 69 5.28 -9.65 -4.69
C THR A 69 6.58 -9.33 -3.96
N ARG A 70 7.64 -10.06 -4.31
CA ARG A 70 9.01 -9.74 -3.96
C ARG A 70 9.58 -8.67 -4.88
N VAL A 71 9.97 -7.53 -4.31
CA VAL A 71 10.41 -6.35 -5.08
C VAL A 71 11.93 -6.20 -5.03
N GLY A 72 12.63 -7.04 -5.79
CA GLY A 72 14.10 -7.15 -5.78
C GLY A 72 14.86 -5.83 -5.90
N ARG A 73 14.43 -4.94 -6.81
CA ARG A 73 15.06 -3.62 -7.02
C ARG A 73 15.06 -2.75 -5.75
N TYR A 74 14.02 -2.87 -4.93
CA TYR A 74 13.79 -2.04 -3.75
C TYR A 74 13.91 -2.84 -2.45
N LYS A 75 14.44 -4.07 -2.50
CA LYS A 75 14.78 -4.90 -1.34
C LYS A 75 13.68 -4.98 -0.28
N HIS A 76 12.44 -5.22 -0.71
CA HIS A 76 11.33 -5.50 0.19
C HIS A 76 10.35 -6.49 -0.45
N ASP A 77 9.59 -7.16 0.38
CA ASP A 77 8.41 -7.92 -0.03
C ASP A 77 7.17 -7.06 0.25
N ALA A 78 6.12 -7.19 -0.57
CA ALA A 78 4.91 -6.40 -0.40
C ALA A 78 3.65 -7.25 -0.57
N VAL A 79 2.70 -7.08 0.36
CA VAL A 79 1.33 -7.62 0.26
C VAL A 79 0.39 -6.44 0.07
N ARG A 80 -0.48 -6.53 -0.94
CA ARG A 80 -1.45 -5.50 -1.30
C ARG A 80 -2.83 -6.14 -1.30
N LEU A 81 -3.72 -5.59 -0.49
CA LEU A 81 -5.11 -6.01 -0.42
C LEU A 81 -6.00 -4.85 -0.86
N LYS A 82 -6.96 -5.12 -1.75
CA LYS A 82 -7.97 -4.16 -2.17
C LYS A 82 -9.33 -4.82 -2.05
N THR A 83 -10.25 -4.23 -1.30
CA THR A 83 -11.56 -4.85 -1.09
C THR A 83 -12.65 -3.88 -0.71
N SER A 84 -13.89 -4.23 -1.09
CA SER A 84 -15.12 -3.60 -0.63
C SER A 84 -15.71 -4.26 0.63
N LEU A 85 -15.14 -5.37 1.09
CA LEU A 85 -15.58 -6.09 2.29
C LEU A 85 -15.31 -5.26 3.55
N LEU A 86 -16.18 -5.45 4.56
CA LEU A 86 -15.96 -4.89 5.88
C LEU A 86 -14.95 -5.76 6.63
N ILE A 87 -13.76 -5.22 6.88
CA ILE A 87 -12.64 -5.92 7.52
C ILE A 87 -12.19 -5.10 8.72
N ASP A 88 -11.88 -5.77 9.83
CA ASP A 88 -11.06 -5.18 10.88
C ASP A 88 -9.61 -5.15 10.40
N TRP A 89 -9.20 -4.00 9.87
CA TRP A 89 -7.85 -3.81 9.36
C TRP A 89 -6.78 -3.95 10.44
N GLY A 90 -7.09 -3.61 11.70
CA GLY A 90 -6.15 -3.75 12.81
C GLY A 90 -5.87 -5.20 13.12
N GLU A 91 -6.91 -6.04 13.17
CA GLU A 91 -6.79 -7.49 13.35
C GLU A 91 -6.03 -8.13 12.20
N LEU A 92 -6.41 -7.84 10.95
CA LEU A 92 -5.73 -8.40 9.78
C LEU A 92 -4.24 -8.05 9.75
N VAL A 93 -3.87 -6.82 10.12
CA VAL A 93 -2.45 -6.42 10.16
C VAL A 93 -1.68 -7.15 11.25
N ARG A 94 -2.29 -7.41 12.41
CA ARG A 94 -1.65 -8.21 13.47
C ARG A 94 -1.41 -9.64 13.02
N ASP A 95 -2.39 -10.27 12.38
CA ASP A 95 -2.24 -11.64 11.89
C ASP A 95 -1.16 -11.71 10.79
N LEU A 96 -1.11 -10.70 9.92
CA LEU A 96 -0.15 -10.63 8.83
C LEU A 96 1.24 -10.14 9.26
N SER A 97 1.41 -9.50 10.42
CA SER A 97 2.73 -8.99 10.81
C SER A 97 3.73 -10.10 11.13
N ASP A 98 3.25 -11.28 11.50
CA ASP A 98 4.07 -12.42 11.94
C ASP A 98 4.47 -13.37 10.79
N VAL A 99 4.00 -13.12 9.56
CA VAL A 99 4.33 -13.94 8.39
C VAL A 99 5.76 -13.69 7.89
N GLY A 100 6.42 -12.63 8.37
CA GLY A 100 7.78 -12.25 8.00
C GLY A 100 8.33 -11.13 8.89
N ILE A 101 9.40 -10.46 8.45
CA ILE A 101 9.92 -9.30 9.19
C ILE A 101 9.15 -8.06 8.73
N PHE A 102 8.06 -7.74 9.43
CA PHE A 102 7.20 -6.62 9.11
C PHE A 102 7.91 -5.28 9.29
N THR A 103 7.84 -4.42 8.28
CA THR A 103 8.45 -3.08 8.28
C THR A 103 7.37 -2.00 8.48
N GLN A 104 6.43 -1.92 7.54
CA GLN A 104 5.39 -0.90 7.56
C GLN A 104 4.09 -1.41 6.94
N GLY A 105 2.97 -0.81 7.35
CA GLY A 105 1.67 -0.95 6.71
C GLY A 105 0.97 0.39 6.57
N TYR A 106 0.10 0.53 5.58
CA TYR A 106 -0.79 1.70 5.48
C TYR A 106 -2.10 1.36 4.79
N LEU A 107 -3.18 1.94 5.29
CA LEU A 107 -4.51 1.90 4.70
C LEU A 107 -4.79 3.22 3.98
N VAL A 108 -5.27 3.14 2.74
CA VAL A 108 -5.58 4.32 1.93
C VAL A 108 -6.81 4.06 1.06
N ASP A 109 -7.54 5.10 0.70
CA ASP A 109 -8.54 4.96 -0.36
C ASP A 109 -7.83 4.74 -1.71
N ALA A 110 -8.26 3.72 -2.44
CA ALA A 110 -7.61 3.30 -3.68
C ALA A 110 -7.72 4.33 -4.81
N GLU A 111 -8.79 5.14 -4.84
CA GLU A 111 -8.97 6.17 -5.86
C GLU A 111 -8.07 7.37 -5.53
N TYR A 112 -8.06 7.82 -4.27
CA TYR A 112 -7.11 8.83 -3.82
C TYR A 112 -5.67 8.42 -4.10
N ASP A 113 -5.28 7.20 -3.70
CA ASP A 113 -3.95 6.63 -3.93
C ASP A 113 -3.58 6.58 -5.42
N PHE A 114 -4.54 6.31 -6.30
CA PHE A 114 -4.33 6.35 -7.74
C PHE A 114 -4.04 7.77 -8.23
N TRP A 115 -4.90 8.74 -7.92
CA TRP A 115 -4.79 10.11 -8.43
C TRP A 115 -3.57 10.85 -7.88
N GLN A 116 -3.20 10.62 -6.62
CA GLN A 116 -1.98 11.19 -6.04
C GLN A 116 -0.69 10.71 -6.73
N ASN A 117 -0.78 9.66 -7.55
CA ASN A 117 0.35 8.99 -8.19
C ASN A 117 0.23 8.90 -9.72
N ALA A 118 -0.84 9.45 -10.30
CA ALA A 118 -1.08 9.44 -11.74
C ALA A 118 -0.29 10.57 -12.40
N VAL A 119 0.72 10.19 -13.20
CA VAL A 119 1.60 11.12 -13.94
C VAL A 119 1.26 11.22 -15.41
N ASP A 120 0.57 10.22 -15.97
CA ASP A 120 0.26 10.16 -17.40
C ASP A 120 -1.06 10.87 -17.69
N THR A 121 -1.03 11.89 -18.54
CA THR A 121 -2.21 12.70 -18.89
C THR A 121 -3.31 11.86 -19.50
N LEU A 122 -2.97 10.78 -20.20
CA LEU A 122 -3.94 9.86 -20.79
C LEU A 122 -4.86 9.23 -19.72
N GLN A 123 -4.35 9.01 -18.50
CA GLN A 123 -5.17 8.48 -17.39
C GLN A 123 -6.29 9.45 -17.01
N TYR A 124 -6.04 10.75 -17.07
CA TYR A 124 -7.02 11.80 -16.78
C TYR A 124 -8.01 11.97 -17.93
N GLU A 125 -7.52 11.96 -19.18
CA GLU A 125 -8.36 12.04 -20.39
C GLU A 125 -9.38 10.89 -20.44
N VAL A 126 -8.93 9.66 -20.22
CA VAL A 126 -9.80 8.47 -20.20
C VAL A 126 -10.83 8.54 -19.07
N ALA A 127 -10.46 9.13 -17.93
CA ALA A 127 -11.36 9.32 -16.79
C ALA A 127 -12.27 10.56 -16.91
N GLY A 128 -12.08 11.41 -17.93
CA GLY A 128 -12.78 12.68 -18.05
C GLY A 128 -12.45 13.69 -16.94
N LYS A 129 -11.30 13.58 -16.27
CA LYS A 129 -10.84 14.54 -15.26
C LYS A 129 -10.04 15.66 -15.94
N ASP A 130 -10.39 16.91 -15.64
CA ASP A 130 -9.58 18.05 -16.07
C ASP A 130 -8.25 18.08 -15.30
N PHE A 131 -7.14 18.19 -16.04
CA PHE A 131 -5.78 18.30 -15.52
C PHE A 131 -5.07 19.56 -16.01
N SER A 132 -5.77 20.47 -16.68
CA SER A 132 -5.19 21.68 -17.28
C SER A 132 -4.53 22.62 -16.26
N HIS A 133 -4.96 22.54 -15.00
CA HIS A 133 -4.44 23.31 -13.87
C HIS A 133 -3.29 22.62 -13.13
N LEU A 134 -2.98 21.36 -13.44
CA LEU A 134 -1.93 20.61 -12.75
C LEU A 134 -0.54 21.00 -13.26
N PRO A 135 0.46 21.05 -12.36
CA PRO A 135 1.84 21.33 -12.77
C PRO A 135 2.35 20.21 -13.68
N MET A 136 3.16 20.58 -14.67
CA MET A 136 3.71 19.67 -15.67
C MET A 136 5.23 19.70 -15.66
N VAL A 137 5.86 18.54 -15.85
CA VAL A 137 7.32 18.39 -15.92
C VAL A 137 7.71 17.47 -17.08
N SER A 138 8.94 17.59 -17.58
CA SER A 138 9.46 16.66 -18.59
C SER A 138 9.71 15.28 -17.97
N ASN A 139 9.39 14.21 -18.70
CA ASN A 139 9.71 12.83 -18.30
C ASN A 139 11.20 12.47 -18.39
N GLY A 140 12.07 13.40 -18.82
CA GLY A 140 13.52 13.21 -18.89
C GLY A 140 14.00 12.24 -19.98
N LEU A 141 13.11 11.73 -20.83
CA LEU A 141 13.47 10.85 -21.94
C LEU A 141 13.91 11.67 -23.17
N PRO A 142 14.84 11.15 -24.00
CA PRO A 142 15.22 11.79 -25.25
C PRO A 142 14.09 11.72 -26.29
N LYS A 143 14.12 12.61 -27.29
CA LYS A 143 13.23 12.55 -28.45
C LYS A 143 13.36 11.20 -29.18
N PRO A 144 12.29 10.62 -29.74
CA PRO A 144 10.90 11.12 -29.77
C PRO A 144 10.06 10.74 -28.53
N LEU A 145 10.65 10.09 -27.52
CA LEU A 145 9.95 9.61 -26.31
C LEU A 145 9.77 10.72 -25.25
N SER A 146 10.36 11.89 -25.47
CA SER A 146 10.19 13.06 -24.62
C SER A 146 8.74 13.52 -24.60
N ARG A 147 8.13 13.59 -23.42
CA ARG A 147 6.77 14.13 -23.22
C ARG A 147 6.68 14.88 -21.88
N ASN A 148 5.70 15.75 -21.78
CA ASN A 148 5.32 16.34 -20.50
C ASN A 148 4.41 15.35 -19.75
N ILE A 149 4.62 15.25 -18.45
CA ILE A 149 3.85 14.44 -17.51
C ILE A 149 3.41 15.33 -16.35
N ILE A 150 2.39 14.90 -15.62
CA ILE A 150 1.94 15.62 -14.43
C ILE A 150 3.02 15.50 -13.35
N ASP A 151 3.35 16.65 -12.75
CA ASP A 151 4.29 16.73 -11.64
C ASP A 151 3.56 16.43 -10.33
N ILE A 152 3.86 15.26 -9.77
CA ILE A 152 3.29 14.80 -8.48
C ILE A 152 4.26 15.02 -7.32
N SER A 153 5.38 15.74 -7.51
CA SER A 153 6.42 15.90 -6.48
C SER A 153 5.93 16.59 -5.21
N GLU A 154 4.91 17.44 -5.32
CA GLU A 154 4.29 18.13 -4.19
C GLU A 154 3.06 17.40 -3.63
N ASN A 155 2.63 16.30 -4.25
CA ASN A 155 1.49 15.52 -3.78
C ASN A 155 1.86 14.85 -2.45
N PRO A 156 1.10 15.10 -1.36
CA PRO A 156 1.40 14.50 -0.07
C PRO A 156 1.18 12.97 -0.09
N GLY A 157 0.19 12.49 -0.85
CA GLY A 157 -0.13 11.07 -1.01
C GLY A 157 0.72 10.31 -2.03
N ARG A 158 1.75 10.94 -2.62
CA ARG A 158 2.62 10.25 -3.58
C ARG A 158 3.37 9.09 -2.93
N ARG A 159 3.59 8.02 -3.68
CA ARG A 159 4.36 6.85 -3.27
C ARG A 159 5.77 6.93 -3.84
N VAL A 160 6.78 6.71 -3.00
CA VAL A 160 8.18 6.60 -3.44
C VAL A 160 8.75 5.29 -2.93
N LEU A 161 9.15 4.40 -3.85
CA LEU A 161 9.77 3.14 -3.49
C LEU A 161 11.22 3.38 -3.05
N LYS A 162 11.58 2.87 -1.87
CA LYS A 162 12.92 2.95 -1.29
C LYS A 162 13.43 1.56 -0.94
N ASN A 163 14.71 1.45 -0.63
CA ASN A 163 15.28 0.18 -0.20
C ASN A 163 14.71 -0.21 1.18
N GLY A 164 13.92 -1.28 1.23
CA GLY A 164 13.31 -1.82 2.44
C GLY A 164 11.96 -1.23 2.82
N TYR A 165 11.53 -0.12 2.23
CA TYR A 165 10.29 0.57 2.63
C TYR A 165 9.65 1.37 1.49
N ILE A 166 8.44 1.88 1.73
CA ILE A 166 7.71 2.71 0.77
C ILE A 166 7.33 4.03 1.45
N GLU A 167 7.78 5.15 0.92
CA GLU A 167 7.23 6.44 1.37
C GLU A 167 5.78 6.55 0.90
N ALA A 168 4.84 6.57 1.82
CA ALA A 168 3.42 6.72 1.55
C ALA A 168 2.71 7.26 2.79
N ILE A 169 1.57 7.92 2.60
CA ILE A 169 0.71 8.30 3.71
C ILE A 169 -0.63 7.59 3.56
N GLY A 170 -1.08 7.00 4.66
CA GLY A 170 -2.40 6.43 4.83
C GLY A 170 -2.95 6.76 6.22
N SER A 171 -4.12 6.22 6.53
CA SER A 171 -4.70 6.22 7.88
C SER A 171 -5.64 5.04 8.05
N PRO A 172 -5.39 4.13 9.01
CA PRO A 172 -4.18 4.05 9.84
C PRO A 172 -2.91 3.66 9.06
N MET A 173 -1.76 3.87 9.70
CA MET A 173 -0.44 3.36 9.33
C MET A 173 0.17 2.59 10.48
N TRP A 174 0.98 1.59 10.18
CA TRP A 174 1.62 0.71 11.14
C TRP A 174 3.12 0.68 10.89
N PHE A 175 3.93 0.80 11.94
CA PHE A 175 5.38 0.85 11.85
C PHE A 175 6.03 0.02 12.94
N THR A 176 7.04 -0.76 12.59
CA THR A 176 7.91 -1.48 13.55
C THR A 176 9.25 -0.76 13.70
N ASP A 177 10.09 -1.25 14.62
CA ASP A 177 11.48 -0.78 14.77
C ASP A 177 12.29 -0.84 13.48
N GLU A 178 11.97 -1.78 12.58
CA GLU A 178 12.64 -1.90 11.29
C GLU A 178 12.37 -0.68 10.40
N PHE A 179 11.15 -0.13 10.41
CA PHE A 179 10.84 1.09 9.67
C PHE A 179 11.61 2.30 10.21
N TRP A 180 11.66 2.46 11.54
CA TRP A 180 12.38 3.57 12.17
C TRP A 180 13.88 3.51 11.86
N ARG A 181 14.46 2.31 11.87
CA ARG A 181 15.85 2.06 11.49
C ARG A 181 16.12 2.38 10.02
N LEU A 182 15.22 2.02 9.11
CA LEU A 182 15.38 2.24 7.66
C LEU A 182 15.20 3.69 7.24
N THR A 183 14.27 4.41 7.87
CA THR A 183 13.98 5.82 7.53
C THR A 183 14.88 6.80 8.26
N GLY A 184 15.42 6.42 9.43
CA GLY A 184 16.08 7.36 10.34
C GLY A 184 15.12 8.35 11.01
N SER A 185 13.81 8.16 10.81
CA SER A 185 12.78 8.93 11.49
C SER A 185 12.64 8.47 12.95
N GLN A 186 11.97 9.28 13.75
CA GLN A 186 11.72 9.02 15.15
C GLN A 186 10.23 9.07 15.43
N MET A 187 9.73 8.04 16.11
CA MET A 187 8.33 7.96 16.55
C MET A 187 7.88 9.24 17.27
N SER A 188 8.71 9.81 18.15
CA SER A 188 8.41 11.04 18.88
C SER A 188 8.13 12.24 17.96
N LYS A 189 8.88 12.38 16.87
CA LYS A 189 8.67 13.43 15.86
C LYS A 189 7.34 13.23 15.15
N VAL A 190 7.06 12.00 14.69
CA VAL A 190 5.80 11.66 14.01
C VAL A 190 4.59 11.89 14.91
N CYS A 191 4.67 11.47 16.18
CA CYS A 191 3.58 11.62 17.13
C CYS A 191 3.36 13.05 17.64
N SER A 192 4.27 13.97 17.31
CA SER A 192 4.09 15.41 17.61
C SER A 192 3.37 16.18 16.50
N VAL A 193 3.08 15.56 15.35
CA VAL A 193 2.39 16.20 14.25
C VAL A 193 0.95 16.53 14.64
N ALA A 194 0.52 17.77 14.45
CA ALA A 194 -0.86 18.16 14.74
C ALA A 194 -1.85 17.45 13.80
N GLY A 195 -2.92 16.88 14.37
CA GLY A 195 -3.95 16.18 13.61
C GLY A 195 -3.75 14.66 13.49
N VAL A 196 -2.74 14.10 14.16
CA VAL A 196 -2.54 12.64 14.23
C VAL A 196 -2.67 12.12 15.66
N ARG A 197 -3.04 10.84 15.77
CA ARG A 197 -3.02 10.05 17.00
C ARG A 197 -2.02 8.92 16.83
N CYS A 198 -1.18 8.72 17.84
CA CYS A 198 -0.30 7.57 17.94
C CYS A 198 -0.76 6.63 19.04
N VAL A 199 -0.69 5.33 18.78
CA VAL A 199 -0.85 4.25 19.76
C VAL A 199 0.25 3.23 19.50
N VAL A 200 0.75 2.57 20.55
CA VAL A 200 1.71 1.46 20.40
C VAL A 200 1.04 0.20 20.97
N GLU A 201 0.90 -0.81 20.13
CA GLU A 201 0.28 -2.11 20.45
C GLU A 201 1.19 -3.21 19.91
N ASP A 202 1.56 -4.18 20.74
CA ASP A 202 2.37 -5.34 20.36
C ASP A 202 3.68 -5.01 19.61
N GLY A 203 4.34 -3.90 19.99
CA GLY A 203 5.58 -3.44 19.35
C GLY A 203 5.37 -2.75 18.00
N ILE A 204 4.12 -2.56 17.57
CA ILE A 204 3.75 -1.84 16.36
C ILE A 204 3.24 -0.45 16.76
N THR A 205 3.86 0.58 16.20
CA THR A 205 3.37 1.97 16.29
C THR A 205 2.27 2.18 15.25
N VAL A 206 1.05 2.44 15.72
CA VAL A 206 -0.11 2.79 14.90
C VAL A 206 -0.26 4.30 14.88
N VAL A 207 -0.25 4.89 13.68
CA VAL A 207 -0.45 6.31 13.44
C VAL A 207 -1.72 6.50 12.62
N SER A 208 -2.68 7.24 13.16
CA SER A 208 -3.96 7.51 12.50
C SER A 208 -4.23 9.00 12.45
N MET A 209 -4.87 9.46 11.38
CA MET A 209 -5.41 10.81 11.31
C MET A 209 -6.61 10.92 12.27
N LEU A 210 -6.81 12.08 12.90
CA LEU A 210 -7.93 12.28 13.85
C LEU A 210 -9.31 12.24 13.18
N ASP A 211 -9.39 12.60 11.90
CA ASP A 211 -10.58 12.46 11.06
C ASP A 211 -10.77 11.03 10.50
N GLY A 212 -9.77 10.17 10.69
CA GLY A 212 -9.81 8.74 10.38
C GLY A 212 -9.61 8.38 8.91
N ARG A 213 -9.44 9.34 7.99
CA ARG A 213 -9.32 9.06 6.55
C ARG A 213 -8.28 9.92 5.86
N VAL A 214 -7.65 9.34 4.84
CA VAL A 214 -6.80 10.07 3.89
C VAL A 214 -7.50 10.07 2.53
N ASP A 215 -8.02 11.24 2.14
CA ASP A 215 -8.73 11.50 0.90
C ASP A 215 -8.44 12.92 0.39
N GLU A 216 -9.12 13.34 -0.69
CA GLU A 216 -8.97 14.69 -1.25
C GLU A 216 -9.44 15.81 -0.30
N ALA A 217 -10.28 15.50 0.69
CA ALA A 217 -10.79 16.45 1.68
C ALA A 217 -9.92 16.53 2.95
N SER A 218 -8.96 15.62 3.12
CA SER A 218 -8.02 15.64 4.24
C SER A 218 -7.21 16.95 4.30
N ASN A 219 -6.81 17.32 5.52
CA ASN A 219 -5.99 18.52 5.73
C ASN A 219 -4.60 18.36 5.08
N GLU A 220 -4.41 18.98 3.93
CA GLU A 220 -3.17 18.95 3.14
C GLU A 220 -1.94 19.35 3.98
N SER A 221 -2.09 20.32 4.89
CA SER A 221 -0.99 20.75 5.76
C SER A 221 -0.58 19.66 6.76
N THR A 222 -1.55 18.93 7.32
CA THR A 222 -1.27 17.78 8.19
C THR A 222 -0.57 16.67 7.42
N LEU A 223 -1.05 16.34 6.21
CA LEU A 223 -0.43 15.30 5.38
C LEU A 223 1.02 15.67 5.00
N LYS A 224 1.28 16.93 4.60
CA LYS A 224 2.64 17.40 4.30
C LYS A 224 3.55 17.32 5.53
N ASN A 225 3.09 17.80 6.67
CA ASN A 225 3.85 17.76 7.92
C ASN A 225 4.15 16.32 8.36
N LEU A 226 3.17 15.42 8.23
CA LEU A 226 3.32 14.00 8.51
C LEU A 226 4.34 13.36 7.58
N ARG A 227 4.32 13.69 6.28
CA ARG A 227 5.30 13.21 5.31
C ARG A 227 6.72 13.59 5.71
N CYS A 228 6.92 14.88 6.04
CA CYS A 228 8.23 15.40 6.46
C CYS A 228 8.69 14.83 7.81
N ALA A 229 7.75 14.41 8.67
CA ALA A 229 8.09 13.72 9.91
C ALA A 229 8.56 12.28 9.63
N LEU A 230 7.83 11.53 8.80
CA LEU A 230 8.12 10.13 8.46
C LEU A 230 9.36 9.95 7.57
N TYR A 231 9.61 10.89 6.66
CA TYR A 231 10.62 10.78 5.61
C TYR A 231 11.52 12.04 5.59
N PRO A 232 12.44 12.18 6.56
CA PRO A 232 13.33 13.34 6.67
C PRO A 232 14.43 13.39 5.59
#